data_AF-A0A958J9I3-F1
#
_entry.id   AF-A0A958J9I3-F1
#
_cell.length_a   1.000
_cell.length_b   1.000
_cell.length_c   1.000
_cell.angle_alpha   90.00
_cell.angle_beta   90.00
_cell.angle_gamma   90.00
#
_symmetry.space_group_name_H-M   'P 1'
#
loop_
_entity.id
_entity.type
_entity.pdbx_description
1 polymer ?
#
loop_
_entity_poly.entity_id
_entity_poly.type
_entity_poly.pdbx_seq_one_letter_code
_entity_poly.pdbx_strand_id
1 'polypeptide(L)'
;MTSPPAPLQRGEQGNSPFEGGMSTMLPYTHNALRFQFAASSFDDPTQNRYQVFLEGFDENWSNWIAETQKDYTNIPEGDYAFRVRAKNIYGHLSEEGRYQFTILPPWYRSWWMYLIYLAAALGGIFLIVRVRVSQVEQRTKELEKIVVVRTADLRKEKEKTEQQAEALRELNTLKSQFFANISHEFRTPLTLILGQIESLLPNLKQEKNIQKAKMALRNAGQLQRLINQLLDLSKFDAHQMTFRASEQNIVPLLRHLTRSFESLAEQKNITLRFESSRENIAVFFE
;
A
#
# COMPACT_ATOMS: atom_id res chain seq x y z
N MET A 1 -35.50 -24.83 -1.96
CA MET A 1 -36.01 -26.19 -2.21
C MET A 1 -37.28 -26.35 -1.41
N THR A 2 -38.42 -26.29 -2.09
CA THR A 2 -39.77 -26.33 -1.50
C THR A 2 -40.13 -27.78 -1.19
N SER A 3 -40.31 -28.10 0.08
CA SER A 3 -40.74 -29.43 0.54
C SER A 3 -42.17 -29.75 0.07
N PRO A 4 -42.48 -31.02 -0.27
CA PRO A 4 -43.82 -31.44 -0.68
C PRO A 4 -44.80 -31.40 0.50
N PRO A 5 -46.12 -31.26 0.25
CA PRO A 5 -47.14 -31.28 1.31
C PRO A 5 -47.20 -32.64 1.99
N ALA A 6 -47.21 -32.63 3.32
CA ALA A 6 -47.32 -33.82 4.15
C ALA A 6 -48.66 -34.54 3.91
N PRO A 7 -48.69 -35.89 3.88
CA PRO A 7 -49.93 -36.63 3.72
C PRO A 7 -50.84 -36.42 4.93
N LEU A 8 -52.11 -36.04 4.68
CA LEU A 8 -53.16 -35.99 5.71
C LEU A 8 -53.44 -37.41 6.19
N GLN A 9 -52.89 -37.78 7.36
CA GLN A 9 -53.22 -39.05 8.01
C GLN A 9 -54.51 -38.94 8.82
N ARG A 10 -55.38 -39.93 8.62
CA ARG A 10 -56.66 -40.12 9.30
C ARG A 10 -56.40 -40.60 10.72
N GLY A 11 -56.74 -39.80 11.73
CA GLY A 11 -56.84 -40.28 13.11
C GLY A 11 -58.09 -41.12 13.29
N GLU A 12 -58.06 -42.39 12.89
CA GLU A 12 -59.04 -43.38 13.33
C GLU A 12 -58.62 -43.89 14.71
N GLN A 13 -59.19 -43.31 15.77
CA GLN A 13 -59.31 -44.00 17.06
C GLN A 13 -60.78 -44.19 17.37
N GLY A 14 -61.11 -45.46 17.64
CA GLY A 14 -62.46 -45.98 17.72
C GLY A 14 -63.28 -45.44 18.88
N ASN A 15 -64.58 -45.65 18.71
CA ASN A 15 -65.68 -45.32 19.59
C ASN A 15 -65.48 -45.89 21.02
N SER A 16 -64.88 -45.09 21.91
CA SER A 16 -64.83 -45.34 23.35
C SER A 16 -65.13 -44.04 24.11
N PRO A 17 -65.93 -44.06 25.18
CA PRO A 17 -66.14 -42.89 26.02
C PRO A 17 -64.81 -42.52 26.70
N PHE A 18 -64.33 -41.29 26.47
CA PHE A 18 -63.06 -40.81 27.01
C PHE A 18 -63.19 -40.50 28.51
N GLU A 19 -62.84 -41.46 29.35
CA GLU A 19 -62.48 -41.20 30.76
C GLU A 19 -61.01 -40.76 30.84
N GLY A 20 -60.78 -39.56 31.39
CA GLY A 20 -59.58 -39.12 32.12
C GLY A 20 -58.17 -39.49 31.63
N GLY A 21 -57.40 -38.47 31.19
CA GLY A 21 -56.12 -38.20 31.84
C GLY A 21 -54.79 -38.50 31.13
N MET A 22 -54.70 -38.59 29.80
CA MET A 22 -53.39 -38.60 29.12
C MET A 22 -53.31 -37.53 28.02
N SER A 23 -52.58 -36.44 28.31
CA SER A 23 -52.24 -35.41 27.32
C SER A 23 -51.38 -36.02 26.21
N THR A 24 -51.84 -35.94 24.96
CA THR A 24 -51.10 -36.50 23.82
C THR A 24 -49.99 -35.53 23.40
N MET A 25 -48.75 -36.01 23.35
CA MET A 25 -47.61 -35.22 22.88
C MET A 25 -47.39 -35.45 21.38
N LEU A 26 -47.39 -34.37 20.60
CA LEU A 26 -47.21 -34.40 19.15
C LEU A 26 -45.87 -33.74 18.78
N PRO A 27 -45.06 -34.38 17.90
CA PRO A 27 -43.87 -33.73 17.35
C PRO A 27 -44.25 -32.48 16.55
N TYR A 28 -43.39 -31.45 16.54
CA TYR A 28 -43.58 -30.23 15.73
C TYR A 28 -43.91 -30.50 14.25
N THR A 29 -43.45 -31.62 13.71
CA THR A 29 -43.70 -32.02 12.31
C THR A 29 -45.16 -32.38 12.03
N HIS A 30 -45.97 -32.63 13.07
CA HIS A 30 -47.40 -32.94 12.99
C HIS A 30 -48.25 -31.75 13.47
N ASN A 31 -47.99 -30.56 12.93
CA ASN A 31 -48.67 -29.31 13.28
C ASN A 31 -49.94 -29.02 12.46
N ALA A 32 -50.43 -30.02 11.71
CA ALA A 32 -51.70 -29.98 11.00
C ALA A 32 -52.62 -31.08 11.56
N LEU A 33 -53.73 -30.65 12.18
CA LEU A 33 -54.65 -31.53 12.92
C LEU A 33 -56.08 -31.36 12.40
N ARG A 34 -56.75 -32.49 12.20
CA ARG A 34 -58.18 -32.57 11.88
C ARG A 34 -58.91 -33.17 13.06
N PHE A 35 -59.84 -32.40 13.64
CA PHE A 35 -60.73 -32.88 14.69
C PHE A 35 -62.06 -33.31 14.08
N GLN A 36 -62.54 -34.48 14.46
CA GLN A 36 -63.88 -34.98 14.09
C GLN A 36 -64.70 -35.13 15.37
N PHE A 37 -65.96 -34.70 15.33
CA PHE A 37 -66.85 -34.65 16.49
C PHE A 37 -68.29 -34.94 16.08
N ALA A 38 -69.05 -35.56 16.97
CA ALA A 38 -70.46 -35.87 16.77
C ALA A 38 -71.22 -35.70 18.08
N ALA A 39 -72.46 -35.20 17.99
CA ALA A 39 -73.37 -35.13 19.14
C ALA A 39 -74.13 -36.45 19.29
N SER A 40 -74.35 -36.90 20.54
CA SER A 40 -75.09 -38.13 20.86
C SER A 40 -76.63 -38.00 20.73
N SER A 41 -77.14 -37.02 19.97
CA SER A 41 -78.59 -36.83 19.75
C SER A 41 -79.05 -37.59 18.51
N PHE A 42 -80.05 -38.46 18.68
CA PHE A 42 -80.51 -39.41 17.67
C PHE A 42 -81.71 -38.94 16.83
N ASP A 43 -82.32 -37.80 17.18
CA ASP A 43 -83.61 -37.36 16.58
C ASP A 43 -83.45 -36.84 15.13
N ASP A 44 -82.43 -36.02 14.85
CA ASP A 44 -82.01 -35.65 13.48
C ASP A 44 -80.54 -35.16 13.47
N PRO A 45 -79.57 -36.01 13.10
CA PRO A 45 -78.15 -35.66 13.09
C PRO A 45 -77.80 -34.50 12.13
N THR A 46 -78.63 -34.24 11.11
CA THR A 46 -78.33 -33.26 10.05
C THR A 46 -78.64 -31.82 10.46
N GLN A 47 -79.42 -31.63 11.53
CA GLN A 47 -79.78 -30.32 12.05
C GLN A 47 -78.98 -29.90 13.28
N ASN A 48 -78.08 -30.75 13.77
CA ASN A 48 -77.15 -30.38 14.82
C ASN A 48 -76.20 -29.28 14.33
N ARG A 49 -75.95 -28.31 15.21
CA ARG A 49 -74.94 -27.27 14.99
C ARG A 49 -73.85 -27.40 16.03
N TYR A 50 -72.61 -27.17 15.62
CA TYR A 50 -71.43 -27.30 16.46
C TYR A 50 -70.69 -25.98 16.56
N GLN A 51 -70.07 -25.77 17.72
CA GLN A 51 -69.15 -24.68 17.94
C GLN A 51 -67.86 -25.24 18.49
N VAL A 52 -66.75 -24.85 17.88
CA VAL A 52 -65.40 -25.29 18.25
C VAL A 52 -64.55 -24.12 18.72
N PHE A 53 -63.63 -24.39 19.63
CA PHE A 53 -62.67 -23.44 20.16
C PHE A 53 -61.36 -24.15 20.52
N LEU A 54 -60.25 -23.72 19.93
CA LEU A 54 -58.92 -24.22 20.25
C LEU A 54 -58.22 -23.25 21.21
N GLU A 55 -58.22 -23.58 22.49
CA GLU A 55 -57.55 -22.82 23.53
C GLU A 55 -56.04 -22.78 23.26
N GLY A 56 -55.46 -21.57 23.18
CA GLY A 56 -54.06 -21.33 22.83
C GLY A 56 -53.82 -20.98 21.35
N PHE A 57 -54.84 -21.07 20.49
CA PHE A 57 -54.76 -20.71 19.07
C PHE A 57 -55.90 -19.77 18.62
N ASP A 58 -57.15 -20.09 18.98
CA ASP A 58 -58.32 -19.27 18.69
C ASP A 58 -58.54 -18.20 19.78
N GLU A 59 -58.95 -16.99 19.40
CA GLU A 59 -59.30 -15.92 20.37
C GLU A 59 -60.75 -16.04 20.89
N ASN A 60 -61.66 -16.54 20.07
CA ASN A 60 -63.08 -16.68 20.39
C ASN A 60 -63.64 -18.00 19.83
N TRP A 61 -64.78 -18.44 20.34
CA TRP A 61 -65.51 -19.55 19.74
C TRP A 61 -65.86 -19.27 18.27
N SER A 62 -65.72 -20.29 17.43
CA SER A 62 -66.12 -20.22 16.02
C SER A 62 -67.62 -19.97 15.84
N ASN A 63 -68.07 -19.69 14.61
CA ASN A 63 -69.50 -19.65 14.31
C ASN A 63 -70.12 -21.06 14.39
N TRP A 64 -71.44 -21.13 14.55
CA TRP A 64 -72.17 -22.39 14.52
C TRP A 64 -72.09 -23.03 13.13
N ILE A 65 -71.38 -24.15 13.04
CA ILE A 65 -71.15 -24.93 11.82
C ILE A 65 -72.02 -26.20 11.82
N ALA A 66 -72.39 -26.68 10.63
CA ALA A 66 -73.12 -27.95 10.48
C ALA A 66 -72.16 -29.13 10.30
N GLU A 67 -70.92 -28.83 9.91
CA GLU A 67 -69.86 -29.79 9.67
C GLU A 67 -69.41 -30.45 10.98
N THR A 68 -69.16 -31.76 10.92
CA THR A 68 -68.66 -32.60 12.02
C THR A 68 -67.13 -32.66 12.06
N GLN A 69 -66.44 -31.80 11.31
CA GLN A 69 -64.98 -31.75 11.25
C GLN A 69 -64.44 -30.33 11.18
N LYS A 70 -63.27 -30.11 11.81
CA LYS A 70 -62.53 -28.85 11.75
C LYS A 70 -61.04 -29.12 11.56
N ASP A 71 -60.44 -28.41 10.60
CA ASP A 71 -59.01 -28.46 10.30
C ASP A 71 -58.29 -27.26 10.90
N TYR A 72 -57.17 -27.53 11.57
CA TYR A 72 -56.20 -26.55 12.02
C TYR A 72 -54.85 -26.86 11.38
N THR A 73 -54.20 -25.85 10.82
CA THR A 73 -52.90 -25.98 10.14
C THR A 73 -51.89 -25.04 10.74
N ASN A 74 -50.63 -25.47 10.80
CA ASN A 74 -49.50 -24.66 11.26
C ASN A 74 -49.67 -24.16 12.70
N ILE A 75 -50.14 -25.04 13.59
CA ILE A 75 -50.24 -24.73 15.02
C ILE A 75 -48.81 -24.64 15.60
N PRO A 76 -48.44 -23.54 16.27
CA PRO A 76 -47.13 -23.39 16.91
C PRO A 76 -46.85 -24.42 18.01
N GLU A 77 -45.63 -24.44 18.54
CA GLU A 77 -45.31 -25.22 19.74
C GLU A 77 -46.02 -24.64 20.98
N GLY A 78 -46.56 -25.52 21.83
CA GLY A 78 -47.34 -25.10 23.00
C GLY A 78 -48.33 -26.14 23.48
N ASP A 79 -49.03 -25.80 24.55
CA ASP A 79 -50.10 -26.61 25.14
C ASP A 79 -51.46 -26.11 24.64
N TYR A 80 -52.27 -27.03 24.15
CA TYR A 80 -53.56 -26.73 23.52
C TYR A 80 -54.68 -27.58 24.12
N ALA A 81 -55.88 -27.01 24.15
CA ALA A 81 -57.09 -27.74 24.46
C ALA A 81 -58.19 -27.46 23.43
N PHE A 82 -58.57 -28.50 22.70
CA PHE A 82 -59.70 -28.45 21.78
C PHE A 82 -60.99 -28.60 22.57
N ARG A 83 -61.89 -27.62 22.43
CA ARG A 83 -63.22 -27.60 23.06
C ARG A 83 -64.31 -27.61 22.00
N VAL A 84 -65.33 -28.44 22.19
CA VAL A 84 -66.47 -28.54 21.27
C VAL A 84 -67.78 -28.60 22.04
N ARG A 85 -68.78 -27.87 21.56
CA ARG A 85 -70.15 -27.92 22.06
C ARG A 85 -71.14 -28.03 20.92
N ALA A 86 -72.23 -28.76 21.13
CA ALA A 86 -73.28 -28.96 20.15
C ALA A 86 -74.57 -28.28 20.60
N LYS A 87 -75.42 -27.90 19.64
CA LYS A 87 -76.76 -27.38 19.86
C LYS A 87 -77.73 -28.18 18.98
N ASN A 88 -78.75 -28.76 19.60
CA ASN A 88 -79.82 -29.50 18.92
C ASN A 88 -80.90 -28.52 18.38
N ILE A 89 -81.86 -29.02 17.60
CA ILE A 89 -82.97 -28.27 16.96
C ILE A 89 -83.84 -27.49 17.95
N TYR A 90 -83.97 -28.00 19.18
CA TYR A 90 -84.71 -27.35 20.27
C TYR A 90 -83.88 -26.28 21.00
N GLY A 91 -82.65 -26.07 20.57
CA GLY A 91 -81.74 -25.08 21.12
C GLY A 91 -81.02 -25.48 22.41
N HIS A 92 -81.20 -26.72 22.88
CA HIS A 92 -80.44 -27.26 24.01
C HIS A 92 -78.96 -27.45 23.65
N LEU A 93 -78.09 -26.95 24.52
CA LEU A 93 -76.63 -27.08 24.43
C LEU A 93 -76.17 -28.40 25.06
N SER A 94 -75.20 -29.07 24.43
CA SER A 94 -74.52 -30.22 25.03
C SER A 94 -73.52 -29.77 26.10
N GLU A 95 -73.10 -30.72 26.95
CA GLU A 95 -71.87 -30.56 27.71
C GLU A 95 -70.67 -30.37 26.77
N GLU A 96 -69.66 -29.63 27.22
CA GLU A 96 -68.48 -29.32 26.42
C GLU A 96 -67.51 -30.51 26.40
N GLY A 97 -67.24 -31.05 25.22
CA GLY A 97 -66.17 -32.03 25.02
C GLY A 97 -64.81 -31.33 25.03
N ARG A 98 -63.83 -31.87 25.76
CA ARG A 98 -62.47 -31.30 25.89
C ARG A 98 -61.39 -32.32 25.58
N TYR A 99 -60.43 -31.96 24.72
CA TYR A 99 -59.27 -32.78 24.38
C TYR A 99 -57.97 -31.97 24.51
N GLN A 100 -57.00 -32.46 25.30
CA GLN A 100 -55.74 -31.77 25.59
C GLN A 100 -54.56 -32.42 24.86
N PHE A 101 -53.70 -31.60 24.25
CA PHE A 101 -52.49 -32.04 23.56
C PHE A 101 -51.38 -30.98 23.63
N THR A 102 -50.14 -31.40 23.44
CA THR A 102 -48.96 -30.53 23.45
C THR A 102 -48.14 -30.72 22.18
N ILE A 103 -47.80 -29.63 21.49
CA ILE A 103 -46.89 -29.65 20.34
C ILE A 103 -45.47 -29.33 20.83
N LEU A 104 -44.56 -30.29 20.70
CA LEU A 104 -43.16 -30.16 21.13
C LEU A 104 -42.40 -29.14 20.27
N PRO A 105 -41.44 -28.39 20.84
CA PRO A 105 -40.61 -27.46 20.09
C PRO A 105 -39.68 -28.17 19.08
N PRO A 106 -39.29 -27.51 17.98
CA PRO A 106 -38.35 -28.08 17.01
C PRO A 106 -36.96 -28.35 17.62
N TRP A 107 -36.33 -29.45 17.23
CA TRP A 107 -35.01 -29.87 17.75
C TRP A 107 -33.92 -28.79 17.57
N TYR A 108 -33.91 -28.07 16.44
CA TYR A 108 -32.93 -27.01 16.14
C TYR A 108 -33.07 -25.76 17.02
N ARG A 109 -34.19 -25.61 17.73
CA ARG A 109 -34.47 -24.49 18.66
C ARG A 109 -34.10 -24.83 20.12
N SER A 110 -33.57 -26.03 20.36
CA SER A 110 -33.15 -26.45 21.70
C SER A 110 -31.92 -25.67 22.18
N TRP A 111 -31.80 -25.46 23.50
CA TRP A 111 -30.71 -24.67 24.09
C TRP A 111 -29.30 -25.20 23.73
N TRP A 112 -29.12 -26.52 23.64
CA TRP A 112 -27.86 -27.16 23.27
C TRP A 112 -27.47 -26.92 21.80
N MET A 113 -28.43 -26.64 20.91
CA MET A 113 -28.12 -26.27 19.53
C MET A 113 -27.47 -24.90 19.42
N TYR A 114 -27.85 -23.93 20.26
CA TYR A 114 -27.15 -22.65 20.32
C TYR A 114 -25.70 -22.81 20.79
N LEU A 115 -25.41 -23.75 21.69
CA LEU A 115 -24.04 -24.11 22.05
C LEU A 115 -23.26 -24.69 20.88
N ILE A 116 -23.87 -25.56 20.07
CA ILE A 116 -23.25 -26.11 18.86
C ILE A 116 -22.97 -25.01 17.84
N TYR A 117 -23.91 -24.10 17.60
CA TYR A 117 -23.70 -22.97 16.69
C TYR A 117 -22.58 -22.05 17.18
N LEU A 118 -22.52 -21.77 18.49
CA LEU A 118 -21.45 -20.99 19.09
C LEU A 118 -20.09 -21.69 18.93
N ALA A 119 -20.02 -23.00 19.19
CA ALA A 119 -18.79 -23.78 19.03
C ALA A 119 -18.33 -23.83 17.57
N ALA A 120 -19.27 -23.99 16.62
CA ALA A 120 -18.97 -23.96 15.19
C ALA A 120 -18.45 -22.58 14.75
N ALA A 121 -19.06 -21.49 15.23
CA ALA A 121 -18.60 -20.14 14.96
C ALA A 121 -17.18 -19.90 15.50
N LEU A 122 -16.93 -20.27 16.76
CA LEU A 122 -15.60 -20.16 17.38
C LEU A 122 -14.55 -21.02 16.67
N GLY A 123 -14.90 -22.25 16.27
CA GLY A 123 -14.04 -23.14 15.49
C GLY A 123 -13.70 -22.57 14.12
N GLY A 124 -14.69 -21.98 13.44
CA GLY A 124 -14.49 -21.27 12.17
C GLY A 124 -13.54 -20.08 12.30
N ILE A 125 -13.75 -19.23 13.32
CA ILE A 125 -12.87 -18.09 13.62
C ILE A 125 -11.45 -18.58 13.93
N PHE A 126 -11.32 -19.60 14.79
CA PHE A 126 -10.03 -20.19 15.13
C PHE A 126 -9.29 -20.72 13.90
N LEU A 127 -9.98 -21.41 13.00
CA LEU A 127 -9.39 -21.94 11.78
C LEU A 127 -8.93 -20.82 10.84
N ILE A 128 -9.74 -19.77 10.67
CA ILE A 128 -9.37 -18.59 9.88
C ILE A 128 -8.12 -17.92 10.47
N VAL A 129 -8.08 -17.67 11.77
CA VAL A 129 -6.92 -17.07 12.45
C VAL A 129 -5.68 -17.94 12.27
N ARG A 130 -5.79 -19.25 12.50
CA ARG A 130 -4.66 -20.19 12.35
C ARG A 130 -4.09 -20.18 10.94
N VAL A 131 -4.95 -20.21 9.92
CA VAL A 131 -4.53 -20.16 8.52
C VAL A 131 -3.87 -18.82 8.19
N ARG A 132 -4.43 -17.70 8.66
CA ARG A 132 -3.87 -16.36 8.44
C ARG A 132 -2.50 -16.20 9.08
N VAL A 133 -2.33 -16.62 10.33
CA VAL A 133 -1.04 -16.56 11.04
C VAL A 133 0.01 -17.38 10.31
N SER A 134 -0.32 -18.60 9.90
CA SER A 134 0.62 -19.46 9.16
C SER A 134 1.06 -18.84 7.81
N GLN A 135 0.13 -18.21 7.08
CA GLN A 135 0.49 -17.52 5.84
C GLN A 135 1.42 -16.32 6.08
N VAL A 136 1.20 -15.56 7.15
CA VAL A 136 2.05 -14.41 7.50
C VAL A 136 3.46 -14.88 7.83
N GLU A 137 3.61 -15.95 8.63
CA GLU A 137 4.92 -16.52 8.97
C GLU A 137 5.69 -17.06 7.77
N GLN A 138 5.01 -17.57 6.75
CA GLN A 138 5.67 -18.02 5.51
C GLN A 138 6.19 -16.84 4.70
N ARG A 139 5.37 -15.79 4.56
CA ARG A 139 5.77 -14.57 3.85
C ARG A 139 6.94 -13.87 4.51
N THR A 140 6.96 -13.79 5.85
CA THR A 140 8.08 -13.16 6.56
C THR A 140 9.39 -13.90 6.32
N LYS A 141 9.39 -15.24 6.32
CA LYS A 141 10.58 -16.05 6.02
C LYS A 141 11.07 -15.88 4.58
N GLU A 142 10.16 -15.77 3.62
CA GLU A 142 10.52 -15.52 2.22
C GLU A 142 11.13 -14.12 2.04
N LEU A 143 10.49 -13.11 2.62
CA LEU A 143 11.00 -11.73 2.61
C LEU A 143 12.37 -11.63 3.28
N GLU A 144 12.58 -12.31 4.40
CA GLU A 144 13.88 -12.33 5.09
C GLU A 144 14.99 -12.88 4.19
N LYS A 145 14.75 -13.98 3.49
CA LYS A 145 15.72 -14.53 2.52
C LYS A 145 16.05 -13.53 1.41
N ILE A 146 15.03 -12.87 0.84
CA ILE A 146 15.22 -11.86 -0.20
C ILE A 146 16.05 -10.69 0.34
N VAL A 147 15.76 -10.22 1.55
CA VAL A 147 16.52 -9.13 2.19
C VAL A 147 17.97 -9.52 2.38
N VAL A 148 18.27 -10.74 2.85
CA VAL A 148 19.65 -11.21 3.02
C VAL A 148 20.41 -11.21 1.70
N VAL A 149 19.84 -11.78 0.63
CA VAL A 149 20.46 -11.82 -0.70
C VAL A 149 20.69 -10.41 -1.24
N ARG A 150 19.64 -9.56 -1.23
CA ARG A 150 19.74 -8.18 -1.73
C ARG A 150 20.73 -7.34 -0.95
N THR A 151 20.81 -7.54 0.37
CA THR A 151 21.78 -6.84 1.21
C THR A 151 23.21 -7.29 0.88
N ALA A 152 23.43 -8.58 0.60
CA ALA A 152 24.73 -9.08 0.18
C ALA A 152 25.15 -8.52 -1.19
N ASP A 153 24.24 -8.48 -2.16
CA ASP A 153 24.48 -7.89 -3.48
C ASP A 153 24.83 -6.39 -3.39
N LEU A 154 24.04 -5.63 -2.63
CA LEU A 154 24.28 -4.20 -2.40
C LEU A 154 25.63 -3.94 -1.73
N ARG A 155 26.02 -4.76 -0.76
CA ARG A 155 27.35 -4.65 -0.13
C ARG A 155 28.46 -4.85 -1.13
N LYS A 156 28.34 -5.84 -2.01
CA LYS A 156 29.34 -6.14 -3.05
C LYS A 156 29.43 -5.01 -4.09
N GLU A 157 28.30 -4.44 -4.50
CA GLU A 157 28.27 -3.31 -5.43
C GLU A 157 28.84 -2.05 -4.81
N LYS A 158 28.53 -1.79 -3.53
CA LYS A 158 29.11 -0.70 -2.76
C LYS A 158 30.63 -0.85 -2.64
N GLU A 159 31.12 -2.02 -2.26
CA GLU A 159 32.56 -2.30 -2.16
C GLU A 159 33.28 -2.08 -3.49
N LYS A 160 32.70 -2.56 -4.60
CA LYS A 160 33.24 -2.31 -5.95
C LYS A 160 33.29 -0.82 -6.28
N THR A 161 32.25 -0.08 -5.93
CA THR A 161 32.17 1.37 -6.16
C THR A 161 33.21 2.13 -5.34
N GLU A 162 33.40 1.73 -4.08
CA GLU A 162 34.42 2.30 -3.19
C GLU A 162 35.83 2.02 -3.73
N GLN A 163 36.12 0.79 -4.17
CA GLN A 163 37.40 0.44 -4.81
C GLN A 163 37.63 1.24 -6.10
N GLN A 164 36.60 1.43 -6.94
CA GLN A 164 36.71 2.25 -8.15
C GLN A 164 36.95 3.73 -7.83
N ALA A 165 36.30 4.26 -6.81
CA ALA A 165 36.50 5.65 -6.37
C ALA A 165 37.92 5.86 -5.82
N GLU A 166 38.44 4.89 -5.06
CA GLU A 166 39.81 4.94 -4.55
C GLU A 166 40.85 4.86 -5.67
N ALA A 167 40.70 3.91 -6.61
CA ALA A 167 41.56 3.81 -7.78
C ALA A 167 41.53 5.09 -8.63
N LEU A 168 40.36 5.72 -8.79
CA LEU A 168 40.24 6.99 -9.52
C LEU A 168 40.96 8.14 -8.80
N ARG A 169 40.89 8.18 -7.46
CA ARG A 169 41.63 9.17 -6.65
C ARG A 169 43.13 8.97 -6.78
N GLU A 170 43.60 7.73 -6.75
CA GLU A 170 45.01 7.40 -6.93
C GLU A 170 45.49 7.84 -8.33
N LEU A 171 44.73 7.51 -9.38
CA LEU A 171 45.03 7.95 -10.74
C LEU A 171 45.08 9.47 -10.88
N ASN A 172 44.14 10.20 -10.27
CA ASN A 172 44.16 11.66 -10.27
C ASN A 172 45.39 12.23 -9.55
N THR A 173 45.80 11.61 -8.46
CA THR A 173 47.01 12.00 -7.72
C THR A 173 48.26 11.77 -8.56
N LEU A 174 48.40 10.59 -9.18
CA LEU A 174 49.51 10.25 -10.07
C LEU A 174 49.55 11.18 -11.29
N LYS A 175 48.40 11.47 -11.92
CA LYS A 175 48.27 12.43 -13.02
C LYS A 175 48.81 13.80 -12.60
N SER A 176 48.41 14.28 -11.43
CA SER A 176 48.83 15.59 -10.91
C SER A 176 50.32 15.67 -10.62
N GLN A 177 50.88 14.63 -10.00
CA GLN A 177 52.32 14.53 -9.74
C GLN A 177 53.13 14.47 -11.03
N PHE A 178 52.65 13.72 -12.02
CA PHE A 178 53.26 13.63 -13.34
C PHE A 178 53.38 15.01 -14.01
N PHE A 179 52.29 15.79 -14.06
CA PHE A 179 52.33 17.14 -14.64
C PHE A 179 53.22 18.10 -13.86
N ALA A 180 53.21 18.02 -12.52
CA ALA A 180 54.11 18.81 -11.67
C ALA A 180 55.57 18.54 -12.01
N ASN A 181 55.96 17.26 -12.05
CA ASN A 181 57.33 16.83 -12.33
C ASN A 181 57.78 17.25 -13.73
N ILE A 182 56.98 16.96 -14.76
CA ILE A 182 57.27 17.33 -16.15
C ILE A 182 57.55 18.83 -16.29
N SER A 183 56.75 19.64 -15.62
CA SER A 183 56.87 21.09 -15.79
C SER A 183 58.10 21.65 -15.09
N HIS A 184 58.50 21.07 -13.95
CA HIS A 184 59.80 21.36 -13.34
C HIS A 184 60.96 20.94 -14.25
N GLU A 185 60.87 19.74 -14.84
CA GLU A 185 61.89 19.21 -15.76
C GLU A 185 62.01 20.03 -17.04
N PHE A 186 60.93 20.63 -17.55
CA PHE A 186 60.98 21.52 -18.70
C PHE A 186 61.40 22.95 -18.35
N ARG A 187 61.01 23.47 -17.17
CA ARG A 187 61.34 24.85 -16.77
C ARG A 187 62.85 25.05 -16.67
N THR A 188 63.58 24.10 -16.09
CA THR A 188 65.03 24.20 -15.88
C THR A 188 65.81 24.38 -17.19
N PRO A 189 65.75 23.45 -18.18
CA PRO A 189 66.45 23.63 -19.45
C PRO A 189 65.95 24.83 -20.23
N LEU A 190 64.65 25.15 -20.18
CA LEU A 190 64.10 26.31 -20.88
C LEU A 190 64.62 27.63 -20.32
N THR A 191 64.76 27.73 -18.99
CA THR A 191 65.33 28.91 -18.32
C THR A 191 66.80 29.08 -18.68
N LEU A 192 67.56 27.98 -18.76
CA LEU A 192 68.95 28.00 -19.21
C LEU A 192 69.06 28.45 -20.68
N ILE A 193 68.21 27.94 -21.58
CA ILE A 193 68.18 28.34 -22.99
C ILE A 193 67.84 29.84 -23.11
N LEU A 194 66.83 30.32 -22.37
CA LEU A 194 66.46 31.74 -22.33
C LEU A 194 67.64 32.60 -21.88
N GLY A 195 68.27 32.27 -20.74
CA GLY A 195 69.41 33.03 -20.22
C GLY A 195 70.63 33.03 -21.15
N GLN A 196 70.88 31.93 -21.87
CA GLN A 196 71.94 31.88 -22.88
C GLN A 196 71.65 32.80 -24.06
N ILE A 197 70.41 32.78 -24.59
CA ILE A 197 70.04 33.65 -25.71
C ILE A 197 70.04 35.12 -25.25
N GLU A 198 69.57 35.42 -24.05
CA GLU A 198 69.60 36.77 -23.46
C GLU A 198 71.03 37.30 -23.28
N SER A 199 71.96 36.48 -22.80
CA SER A 199 73.37 36.88 -22.62
C SER A 199 74.14 37.06 -23.94
N LEU A 200 73.74 36.35 -25.01
CA LEU A 200 74.33 36.51 -26.34
C LEU A 200 73.78 37.74 -27.09
N LEU A 201 72.53 38.14 -26.80
CA LEU A 201 71.82 39.22 -27.50
C LEU A 201 72.64 40.53 -27.62
N PRO A 202 73.33 41.04 -26.57
CA PRO A 202 74.11 42.28 -26.64
C PRO A 202 75.36 42.18 -27.53
N ASN A 203 75.87 40.96 -27.75
CA ASN A 203 77.11 40.70 -28.49
C ASN A 203 76.88 40.45 -29.99
N LEU A 204 75.61 40.33 -30.43
CA LEU A 204 75.26 40.13 -31.84
C LEU A 204 75.36 41.45 -32.60
N LYS A 205 76.18 41.47 -33.66
CA LYS A 205 76.40 42.68 -34.50
C LYS A 205 75.52 42.74 -35.75
N GLN A 206 74.95 41.62 -36.18
CA GLN A 206 74.21 41.53 -37.43
C GLN A 206 72.70 41.62 -37.16
N GLU A 207 72.03 42.59 -37.78
CA GLU A 207 70.58 42.85 -37.62
C GLU A 207 69.74 41.57 -37.78
N LYS A 208 70.08 40.75 -38.78
CA LYS A 208 69.42 39.46 -39.06
C LYS A 208 69.56 38.46 -37.89
N ASN A 209 70.70 38.42 -37.21
CA ASN A 209 70.93 37.51 -36.09
C ASN A 209 70.25 38.01 -34.81
N ILE A 210 70.22 39.34 -34.59
CA ILE A 210 69.47 39.97 -33.50
C ILE A 210 67.97 39.63 -33.63
N GLN A 211 67.41 39.74 -34.84
CA GLN A 211 66.00 39.40 -35.07
C GLN A 211 65.70 37.92 -34.84
N LYS A 212 66.59 37.00 -35.28
CA LYS A 212 66.46 35.57 -35.01
C LYS A 212 66.51 35.25 -33.51
N ALA A 213 67.43 35.86 -32.77
CA ALA A 213 67.54 35.67 -31.32
C ALA A 213 66.31 36.21 -30.58
N LYS A 214 65.80 37.39 -30.96
CA LYS A 214 64.52 37.93 -30.45
C LYS A 214 63.34 37.00 -30.75
N MET A 215 63.28 36.40 -31.94
CA MET A 215 62.25 35.43 -32.30
C MET A 215 62.34 34.15 -31.45
N ALA A 216 63.55 33.63 -31.23
CA ALA A 216 63.77 32.48 -30.36
C ALA A 216 63.36 32.76 -28.91
N LEU A 217 63.69 33.94 -28.36
CA LEU A 217 63.26 34.38 -27.03
C LEU A 217 61.73 34.43 -26.91
N ARG A 218 61.04 35.01 -27.90
CA ARG A 218 59.56 35.03 -27.89
C ARG A 218 58.96 33.64 -27.90
N ASN A 219 59.49 32.72 -28.72
CA ASN A 219 58.99 31.35 -28.81
C ASN A 219 59.24 30.56 -27.52
N ALA A 220 60.42 30.71 -26.92
CA ALA A 220 60.74 30.10 -25.63
C ALA A 220 59.86 30.66 -24.50
N GLY A 221 59.60 31.98 -24.49
CA GLY A 221 58.67 32.61 -23.55
C GLY A 221 57.20 32.18 -23.76
N GLN A 222 56.79 31.91 -25.00
CA GLN A 222 55.48 31.30 -25.29
C GLN A 222 55.40 29.87 -24.72
N LEU A 223 56.43 29.04 -24.92
CA LEU A 223 56.48 27.69 -24.39
C LEU A 223 56.43 27.68 -22.85
N GLN A 224 57.16 28.60 -22.20
CA GLN A 224 57.14 28.75 -20.75
C GLN A 224 55.74 29.09 -20.23
N ARG A 225 55.02 29.99 -20.90
CA ARG A 225 53.62 30.30 -20.57
C ARG A 225 52.69 29.10 -20.74
N LEU A 226 52.82 28.34 -21.82
CA LEU A 226 52.01 27.15 -22.06
C LEU A 226 52.23 26.07 -21.00
N ILE A 227 53.48 25.84 -20.60
CA ILE A 227 53.81 24.89 -19.53
C ILE A 227 53.20 25.34 -18.19
N ASN A 228 53.30 26.63 -17.86
CA ASN A 228 52.68 27.16 -16.64
C ASN A 228 51.15 27.05 -16.68
N GLN A 229 50.50 27.35 -17.80
CA GLN A 229 49.05 27.18 -17.95
C GLN A 229 48.62 25.71 -17.81
N LEU A 230 49.40 24.76 -18.34
CA LEU A 230 49.14 23.34 -18.18
C LEU A 230 49.26 22.90 -16.71
N LEU A 231 50.25 23.44 -15.99
CA LEU A 231 50.39 23.22 -14.55
C LEU A 231 49.21 23.77 -13.75
N ASP A 232 48.80 25.00 -14.05
CA ASP A 232 47.71 25.66 -13.35
C ASP A 232 46.40 24.88 -13.55
N LEU A 233 46.16 24.40 -14.78
CA LEU A 233 45.04 23.49 -15.07
C LEU A 233 45.14 22.18 -14.28
N SER A 234 46.33 21.57 -14.20
CA SER A 234 46.51 20.34 -13.42
C SER A 234 46.28 20.54 -11.92
N LYS A 235 46.68 21.70 -11.36
CA LYS A 235 46.42 22.04 -9.95
C LYS A 235 44.95 22.35 -9.70
N PHE A 236 44.27 22.95 -10.67
CA PHE A 236 42.83 23.19 -10.65
C PHE A 236 42.05 21.88 -10.61
N ASP A 237 42.33 20.94 -11.53
CA ASP A 237 41.71 19.60 -11.55
C ASP A 237 41.89 18.86 -10.21
N ALA A 238 43.07 19.01 -9.59
CA ALA A 238 43.41 18.38 -8.32
C ALA A 238 42.79 19.07 -7.08
N HIS A 239 42.01 20.14 -7.25
CA HIS A 239 41.49 20.99 -6.17
C HIS A 239 42.59 21.59 -5.27
N GLN A 240 43.82 21.72 -5.80
CA GLN A 240 44.99 22.27 -5.09
C GLN A 240 45.23 23.75 -5.41
N MET A 241 44.41 24.35 -6.28
CA MET A 241 44.50 25.77 -6.59
C MET A 241 43.86 26.58 -5.46
N THR A 242 44.66 27.34 -4.73
CA THR A 242 44.15 28.24 -3.68
C THR A 242 43.95 29.62 -4.30
N PHE A 243 42.69 29.99 -4.53
CA PHE A 243 42.35 31.33 -5.01
C PHE A 243 42.57 32.33 -3.88
N ARG A 244 43.54 33.24 -4.04
CA ARG A 244 43.84 34.31 -3.07
C ARG A 244 43.42 35.65 -3.64
N ALA A 245 42.12 35.93 -3.59
CA ALA A 245 41.64 37.26 -3.92
C ALA A 245 42.17 38.28 -2.91
N SER A 246 42.72 39.37 -3.43
CA SER A 246 43.06 40.55 -2.64
C SER A 246 42.30 41.75 -3.18
N GLU A 247 41.92 42.66 -2.29
CA GLU A 247 41.28 43.91 -2.70
C GLU A 247 42.33 44.78 -3.41
N GLN A 248 42.15 44.94 -4.71
CA GLN A 248 43.07 45.71 -5.56
C GLN A 248 42.28 46.69 -6.42
N ASN A 249 42.95 47.76 -6.87
CA ASN A 249 42.38 48.71 -7.81
C ASN A 249 42.50 48.14 -9.24
N ILE A 250 41.37 47.92 -9.92
CA ILE A 250 41.35 47.35 -11.28
C ILE A 250 41.70 48.37 -12.38
N VAL A 251 41.61 49.67 -12.08
CA VAL A 251 41.80 50.75 -13.08
C VAL A 251 43.23 50.77 -13.67
N PRO A 252 44.31 50.65 -12.88
CA PRO A 252 45.68 50.54 -13.42
C PRO A 252 45.89 49.30 -14.30
N LEU A 253 45.31 48.16 -13.92
CA LEU A 253 45.40 46.90 -14.67
C LEU A 253 44.76 47.05 -16.05
N LEU A 254 43.49 47.50 -16.10
CA LEU A 254 42.77 47.68 -17.37
C LEU A 254 43.43 48.74 -18.26
N ARG A 255 43.98 49.80 -17.67
CA ARG A 255 44.75 50.81 -18.41
C ARG A 255 46.02 50.22 -19.02
N HIS A 256 46.75 49.40 -18.28
CA HIS A 256 47.94 48.71 -18.79
C HIS A 256 47.58 47.73 -19.92
N LEU A 257 46.54 46.92 -19.72
CA LEU A 257 46.04 46.00 -20.74
C LEU A 257 45.61 46.75 -22.00
N THR A 258 44.86 47.85 -21.88
CA THR A 258 44.43 48.63 -23.04
C THR A 258 45.63 49.19 -23.82
N ARG A 259 46.65 49.72 -23.11
CA ARG A 259 47.90 50.19 -23.73
C ARG A 259 48.66 49.09 -24.47
N SER A 260 48.64 47.86 -23.95
CA SER A 260 49.33 46.74 -24.60
C SER A 260 48.78 46.42 -26.00
N PHE A 261 47.56 46.87 -26.32
CA PHE A 261 46.92 46.70 -27.63
C PHE A 261 46.93 47.95 -28.50
N GLU A 262 47.46 49.10 -28.05
CA GLU A 262 47.50 50.35 -28.83
C GLU A 262 48.20 50.16 -30.18
N SER A 263 49.38 49.51 -30.17
CA SER A 263 50.13 49.25 -31.41
C SER A 263 49.36 48.38 -32.41
N LEU A 264 48.59 47.39 -31.93
CA LEU A 264 47.76 46.54 -32.80
C LEU A 264 46.53 47.31 -33.32
N ALA A 265 45.96 48.18 -32.49
CA ALA A 265 44.84 49.03 -32.85
C ALA A 265 45.27 50.05 -33.93
N GLU A 266 46.44 50.67 -33.78
CA GLU A 266 47.04 51.54 -34.80
C GLU A 266 47.27 50.80 -36.11
N GLN A 267 47.85 49.59 -36.07
CA GLN A 267 48.08 48.78 -37.27
C GLN A 267 46.77 48.44 -38.01
N LYS A 268 45.65 48.33 -37.28
CA LYS A 268 44.32 48.06 -37.84
C LYS A 268 43.48 49.31 -38.07
N ASN A 269 44.02 50.53 -37.89
CA ASN A 269 43.29 51.80 -37.94
C ASN A 269 42.05 51.85 -37.01
N ILE A 270 42.15 51.25 -35.82
CA ILE A 270 41.11 51.26 -34.79
C ILE A 270 41.51 52.27 -33.71
N THR A 271 40.62 53.21 -33.39
CA THR A 271 40.81 54.11 -32.25
C THR A 271 40.43 53.38 -30.97
N LEU A 272 41.41 53.07 -30.13
CA LEU A 272 41.21 52.43 -28.83
C LEU A 272 41.35 53.49 -27.72
N ARG A 273 40.34 53.60 -26.85
CA ARG A 273 40.34 54.54 -25.72
C ARG A 273 39.87 53.83 -24.45
N PHE A 274 40.59 54.04 -23.35
CA PHE A 274 40.19 53.59 -22.01
C PHE A 274 39.59 54.76 -21.22
N GLU A 275 38.34 54.63 -20.80
CA GLU A 275 37.66 55.59 -19.93
C GLU A 275 37.23 54.88 -18.64
N SER A 276 37.42 55.53 -17.49
CA SER A 276 37.00 55.03 -16.18
C SER A 276 36.23 56.12 -15.45
N SER A 277 35.11 55.75 -14.81
CA SER A 277 34.27 56.67 -14.04
C SER A 277 34.92 57.10 -12.72
N ARG A 278 35.88 56.33 -12.21
CA ARG A 278 36.64 56.59 -10.98
C ARG A 278 38.10 56.18 -11.16
N GLU A 279 39.03 56.84 -10.47
CA GLU A 279 40.44 56.46 -10.48
C GLU A 279 40.73 55.22 -9.62
N ASN A 280 39.91 54.99 -8.60
CA ASN A 280 39.99 53.81 -7.75
C ASN A 280 38.67 53.03 -7.78
N ILE A 281 38.73 51.81 -8.31
CA ILE A 281 37.65 50.85 -8.26
C ILE A 281 38.24 49.60 -7.62
N ALA A 282 38.03 49.48 -6.30
CA ALA A 282 38.46 48.34 -5.53
C ALA A 282 37.60 47.14 -5.87
N VAL A 283 38.22 46.07 -6.37
CA VAL A 283 37.58 44.77 -6.59
C VAL A 283 38.50 43.67 -6.10
N PHE A 284 37.90 42.54 -5.75
CA PHE A 284 38.64 41.35 -5.34
C PHE A 284 39.06 40.58 -6.59
N PHE A 285 40.36 40.57 -6.87
CA PHE A 285 40.95 39.77 -7.93
C PHE A 285 42.34 39.26 -7.51
N GLU A 286 42.85 38.29 -8.27
CA GLU A 286 44.18 37.69 -8.07
C GLU A 286 45.27 38.45 -8.84
#